data_AF-A0A392QUI3-F1
#
_entry.id   AF-A0A392QUI3-F1
#
_cell.length_a   1.000
_cell.length_b   1.000
_cell.length_c   1.000
_cell.angle_alpha   90.00
_cell.angle_beta   90.00
_cell.angle_gamma   90.00
#
_symmetry.space_group_name_H-M   'P 1'
#
loop_
_entity.id
_entity.type
_entity.pdbx_description
1 polymer ?
#
loop_
_entity_poly.entity_id
_entity_poly.type
_entity_poly.pdbx_seq_one_letter_code
_entity_poly.pdbx_strand_id
1 'polypeptide(L)' 'MGVLNFEDETTSIVAPARLYKALVTDADILTPKVIDDIKSVEIVEGNGGAGTIKKLTYVE' A
#
# COMPACT_ATOMS: atom_id res chain seq x y z
N MET A 1 -17.00 -11.05 -20.68
CA MET A 1 -16.59 -11.13 -19.25
C MET A 1 -17.20 -9.94 -18.53
N GLY A 2 -17.72 -10.13 -17.32
CA GLY A 2 -18.30 -9.03 -16.53
C GLY A 2 -17.24 -8.32 -15.70
N VAL A 3 -17.35 -6.99 -15.61
CA VAL A 3 -16.50 -6.15 -14.75
C VAL A 3 -17.44 -5.47 -13.75
N LEU A 4 -17.16 -5.62 -12.46
CA LEU A 4 -17.85 -4.92 -11.38
C LEU A 4 -16.92 -3.83 -10.83
N ASN A 5 -17.43 -2.61 -10.71
CA ASN A 5 -16.67 -1.46 -10.21
C ASN A 5 -17.31 -0.95 -8.92
N PHE A 6 -16.49 -0.71 -7.91
CA PHE A 6 -16.89 -0.14 -6.61
C PHE A 6 -16.07 1.12 -6.35
N GLU A 7 -16.70 2.13 -5.79
CA GLU A 7 -16.09 3.42 -5.47
C GLU A 7 -16.33 3.71 -3.98
N ASP A 8 -15.30 4.18 -3.29
CA ASP A 8 -15.32 4.54 -1.88
C ASP A 8 -14.52 5.83 -1.69
N GLU A 9 -15.01 6.70 -0.80
CA GLU A 9 -14.43 8.00 -0.51
C GLU A 9 -14.21 8.17 0.99
N THR A 10 -13.04 8.68 1.36
CA THR A 10 -12.72 9.02 2.75
C THR A 10 -12.11 10.41 2.84
N THR A 11 -12.50 11.17 3.86
CA THR A 11 -11.94 12.50 4.10
C THR A 11 -10.80 12.42 5.11
N SER A 12 -9.77 13.25 4.93
CA SER A 12 -8.65 13.33 5.87
C SER A 12 -8.16 14.75 6.01
N ILE A 13 -7.82 15.12 7.24
CA ILE A 13 -7.18 16.41 7.55
C ILE A 13 -5.70 16.42 7.17
N VAL A 14 -5.12 15.27 6.82
CA VAL A 14 -3.71 15.15 6.45
C VAL A 14 -3.53 15.60 4.99
N ALA A 15 -2.52 16.43 4.74
CA ALA A 15 -2.24 16.95 3.41
C ALA A 15 -2.06 15.81 2.37
N PRO A 16 -2.61 15.93 1.14
CA PRO A 16 -2.61 14.85 0.15
C PRO A 16 -1.22 14.29 -0.17
N ALA A 17 -0.20 15.15 -0.32
CA ALA A 17 1.17 14.71 -0.60
C ALA A 17 1.76 13.83 0.51
N ARG A 18 1.41 14.12 1.77
CA ARG A 18 1.87 13.33 2.92
C ARG A 18 1.14 11.99 3.00
N LEU A 19 -0.17 11.97 2.75
CA LEU A 19 -0.94 10.73 2.69
C LEU A 19 -0.45 9.82 1.57
N TYR A 20 -0.28 10.35 0.36
CA TYR A 20 0.21 9.58 -0.78
C TYR A 20 1.59 8.98 -0.50
N LYS A 21 2.50 9.78 0.06
CA LYS A 21 3.82 9.28 0.44
C LYS A 21 3.71 8.14 1.45
N ALA A 22 2.87 8.27 2.49
CA ALA A 22 2.74 7.24 3.52
C ALA A 22 2.04 5.95 3.05
N LEU A 23 0.95 6.09 2.27
CA LEU A 23 0.06 4.98 1.91
C LEU A 23 0.41 4.32 0.57
N VAL A 24 1.24 4.95 -0.27
CA VAL A 24 1.60 4.42 -1.60
C VAL A 24 3.11 4.29 -1.75
N THR A 25 3.86 5.39 -1.60
CA THR A 25 5.31 5.39 -1.84
C THR A 25 6.08 4.62 -0.77
N ASP A 26 5.86 4.93 0.50
CA ASP A 26 6.56 4.36 1.65
C ASP A 26 5.75 3.23 2.32
N ALA A 27 4.67 2.77 1.67
CA ALA A 27 3.76 1.77 2.22
C ALA A 27 4.49 0.50 2.65
N ASP A 28 5.51 0.09 1.89
CA ASP A 28 6.25 -1.15 2.18
C ASP A 28 7.01 -1.08 3.50
N ILE A 29 7.41 0.13 3.89
CA ILE A 29 8.17 0.40 5.12
C ILE A 29 7.22 0.63 6.29
N LEU A 30 6.10 1.32 6.06
CA LEU A 30 5.17 1.73 7.12
C LEU A 30 4.17 0.64 7.48
N THR A 31 3.64 -0.10 6.50
CA THR A 31 2.61 -1.12 6.72
C THR A 31 3.00 -2.13 7.82
N PRO A 32 4.16 -2.81 7.76
CA PRO A 32 4.56 -3.75 8.82
C PRO A 32 4.93 -3.08 10.15
N LYS A 33 5.06 -1.75 10.21
CA LYS A 33 5.32 -1.01 11.45
C LYS A 33 4.06 -0.51 12.14
N VAL A 34 2.97 -0.38 11.39
CA VAL A 34 1.71 0.21 11.85
C VAL A 34 0.63 -0.85 12.00
N ILE A 35 0.70 -1.94 11.22
CA ILE A 35 -0.25 -3.04 11.24
C ILE A 35 0.48 -4.29 11.72
N ASP A 36 0.19 -4.70 12.95
CA ASP A 36 0.88 -5.81 13.63
C ASP A 36 0.69 -7.16 12.92
N ASP A 37 -0.43 -7.35 12.20
CA ASP A 37 -0.71 -8.57 11.45
C ASP A 37 0.15 -8.72 10.18
N ILE A 38 0.90 -7.69 9.80
CA ILE A 38 1.73 -7.68 8.59
C ILE A 38 3.20 -7.85 8.96
N LYS A 39 3.77 -9.00 8.61
CA LYS A 39 5.17 -9.34 8.87
C LYS A 39 6.15 -8.59 7.97
N SER A 40 5.88 -8.53 6.66
CA SER A 40 6.72 -7.79 5.72
C SER A 40 5.98 -7.40 4.44
N VAL A 41 6.49 -6.38 3.76
CA VAL A 41 6.12 -6.01 2.39
C VAL A 41 7.39 -5.78 1.61
N GLU A 42 7.56 -6.49 0.50
CA GLU A 42 8.81 -6.53 -0.26
C GLU A 42 8.53 -6.32 -1.76
N ILE A 43 9.33 -5.49 -2.41
CA ILE A 43 9.35 -5.39 -3.87
C ILE A 43 10.09 -6.62 -4.40
N VAL A 44 9.40 -7.47 -5.15
CA VAL A 44 9.99 -8.66 -5.78
C VAL A 44 10.41 -8.39 -7.23
N GLU A 45 9.82 -7.39 -7.87
CA GLU A 45 10.19 -6.91 -9.21
C GLU A 45 9.89 -5.42 -9.37
N GLY A 46 10.77 -4.66 -10.03
CA GLY A 46 10.60 -3.24 -10.29
C GLY A 46 11.30 -2.32 -9.29
N ASN A 47 10.89 -1.05 -9.26
CA ASN A 47 11.58 0.02 -8.53
C ASN A 47 10.66 0.89 -7.67
N GLY A 48 9.39 0.48 -7.48
CA GLY A 48 8.37 1.25 -6.77
C GLY A 48 7.49 2.12 -7.68
N GLY A 49 7.80 2.21 -8.98
CA GLY A 49 6.97 2.87 -9.99
C GLY A 49 5.95 1.95 -10.67
N ALA A 50 5.40 2.41 -11.80
CA ALA A 50 4.46 1.63 -12.59
C ALA A 50 5.05 0.27 -13.03
N GLY A 51 4.28 -0.80 -12.86
CA GLY A 51 4.71 -2.17 -13.17
C GLY A 51 5.44 -2.90 -12.03
N THR A 52 5.63 -2.26 -10.87
CA THR A 52 6.27 -2.91 -9.71
C THR A 52 5.39 -4.02 -9.13
N ILE A 53 5.99 -5.16 -8.78
CA ILE A 53 5.34 -6.29 -8.10
C ILE A 53 5.79 -6.30 -6.64
N LYS A 54 4.81 -6.29 -5.72
CA LYS A 54 5.04 -6.32 -4.27
C LYS A 54 4.43 -7.57 -3.66
N LYS A 55 5.15 -8.20 -2.73
CA LYS A 55 4.70 -9.34 -1.93
C LYS A 55 4.47 -8.88 -0.49
N LEU A 56 3.27 -9.11 0.02
CA LEU A 56 2.91 -8.88 1.42
C LEU A 56 2.82 -10.23 2.15
N THR A 57 3.42 -10.32 3.33
CA THR A 57 3.42 -11.52 4.17
C THR A 57 2.77 -11.21 5.51
N TYR A 58 1.80 -12.02 5.93
CA TYR A 58 1.18 -11.93 7.26
C TYR A 58 2.07 -12.59 8.33
N VAL A 59 1.78 -12.27 9.60
CA VAL A 59 2.29 -13.05 10.73
C VAL A 59 1.69 -14.46 10.74
N GLU A 60 2.39 -15.42 11.35
CA GLU A 60 1.95 -16.82 11.50
C GLU A 60 0.94 -17.01 12.64
#